data_AF-A0A2E2UC58-F1
#
_entry.id   AF-A0A2E2UC58-F1
#
_cell.length_a   1.000
_cell.length_b   1.000
_cell.length_c   1.000
_cell.angle_alpha   90.00
_cell.angle_beta   90.00
_cell.angle_gamma   90.00
#
_symmetry.space_group_name_H-M   'P 1'
#
loop_
_entity.id
_entity.type
_entity.pdbx_description
1 polymer ?
#
loop_
_entity_poly.entity_id
_entity_poly.type
_entity_poly.pdbx_seq_one_letter_code
_entity_poly.pdbx_strand_id
1 'polypeptide(L)'
;MKNLWRNSLVILTLTSVSFVTQAQVHGELYFVDYEQQIQNKIIEVSQIMARLERALPNMRSGAQRQTNAKLDEVLSILNSRTSPRPIPGPAPIPGPRPGPGHGLVTVTGSIENTSFMFDVVDAADLATQCSEATNVGNVDDISISVNFGPAQRYHNSSSYWRGETEACIQIASKAIDLGVPPKQSHTYWAMGRIESSSFLFEGYSLRDIMVQCTEHYSNARLGNVDDIVVFDGSAINVEHNSSSYWRNSGDVCNIIIQNIR
;
A
#
# COMPACT_ATOMS: atom_id res chain seq x y z
N MET A 1 -1.27 25.80 36.31
CA MET A 1 -1.08 24.32 36.39
C MET A 1 -2.37 23.49 36.47
N LYS A 2 -3.53 24.00 36.92
CA LYS A 2 -4.76 23.19 37.10
C LYS A 2 -5.41 22.58 35.83
N ASN A 3 -5.07 23.05 34.63
CA ASN A 3 -5.78 22.65 33.39
C ASN A 3 -4.93 21.81 32.41
N LEU A 4 -3.61 21.73 32.61
CA LEU A 4 -2.73 21.04 31.66
C LEU A 4 -2.90 19.52 31.70
N TRP A 5 -3.01 18.93 32.90
CA TRP A 5 -3.18 17.48 33.02
C TRP A 5 -4.53 17.00 32.49
N ARG A 6 -5.62 17.76 32.71
CA ARG A 6 -6.94 17.45 32.13
C ARG A 6 -6.92 17.41 30.60
N ASN A 7 -6.22 18.35 29.96
CA ASN A 7 -6.11 18.38 28.50
C ASN A 7 -5.27 17.23 27.96
N SER A 8 -4.14 16.90 28.60
CA SER A 8 -3.33 15.73 28.22
C SER A 8 -4.09 14.41 28.39
N LEU A 9 -4.97 14.32 29.39
CA LEU A 9 -5.78 13.13 29.67
C LEU A 9 -6.89 12.92 28.62
N VAL A 10 -7.56 14.00 28.20
CA VAL A 10 -8.57 13.98 27.13
C VAL A 10 -7.94 13.62 25.79
N ILE A 11 -6.72 14.07 25.53
CA ILE A 11 -5.97 13.69 24.33
C ILE A 11 -5.59 12.20 24.38
N LEU A 12 -5.18 11.67 25.54
CA LEU A 12 -4.84 10.25 25.69
C LEU A 12 -6.06 9.33 25.51
N THR A 13 -7.23 9.72 26.04
CA THR A 13 -8.46 8.96 25.84
C THR A 13 -8.98 9.07 24.40
N LEU A 14 -8.97 10.26 23.79
CA LEU A 14 -9.38 10.44 22.40
C LEU A 14 -8.50 9.65 21.43
N THR A 15 -7.18 9.67 21.61
CA THR A 15 -6.25 8.89 20.77
C THR A 15 -6.44 7.38 20.94
N SER A 16 -6.70 6.89 22.16
CA SER A 16 -7.00 5.47 22.39
C SER A 16 -8.34 5.02 21.78
N VAL A 17 -9.35 5.89 21.73
CA VAL A 17 -10.64 5.60 21.09
C VAL A 17 -10.51 5.61 19.55
N SER A 18 -9.67 6.48 18.99
CA SER A 18 -9.39 6.51 17.54
C SER A 18 -8.68 5.24 17.05
N PHE A 19 -7.80 4.64 17.84
CA PHE A 19 -7.16 3.36 17.49
C PHE A 19 -8.14 2.18 17.46
N VAL A 20 -9.24 2.28 18.20
CA VAL A 20 -10.26 1.22 18.33
C VAL A 20 -11.28 1.29 17.20
N THR A 21 -11.75 2.49 16.86
CA THR A 21 -12.69 2.64 15.75
C THR A 21 -12.06 2.31 14.40
N GLN A 22 -10.72 2.38 14.29
CA GLN A 22 -9.98 1.93 13.12
C GLN A 22 -9.76 0.40 13.06
N ALA A 23 -9.99 -0.32 14.17
CA ALA A 23 -9.96 -1.78 14.23
C ALA A 23 -11.31 -2.43 13.86
N GLN A 24 -12.43 -1.72 14.06
CA GLN A 24 -13.79 -2.22 13.81
C GLN A 24 -14.16 -2.47 12.33
N VAL A 25 -13.30 -2.14 11.36
CA VAL A 25 -13.60 -2.34 9.92
C VAL A 25 -13.08 -3.70 9.39
N HIS A 26 -12.56 -4.58 10.25
CA HIS A 26 -12.07 -5.90 9.82
C HIS A 26 -12.52 -7.05 10.76
N GLY A 27 -13.45 -7.90 10.30
CA GLY A 27 -13.63 -9.26 10.83
C GLY A 27 -12.90 -10.29 9.94
N GLU A 28 -12.52 -11.51 10.34
CA GLU A 28 -12.60 -12.34 11.56
C GLU A 28 -11.45 -13.39 11.45
N LEU A 29 -10.89 -14.10 12.44
CA LEU A 29 -11.45 -14.78 13.62
C LEU A 29 -10.48 -14.83 14.82
N TYR A 30 -9.23 -14.37 14.70
CA TYR A 30 -8.24 -14.32 15.80
C TYR A 30 -8.06 -12.93 16.43
N PHE A 31 -8.65 -11.89 15.82
CA PHE A 31 -8.53 -10.50 16.29
C PHE A 31 -9.57 -10.13 17.36
N VAL A 32 -10.71 -10.83 17.40
CA VAL A 32 -11.83 -10.54 18.32
C VAL A 32 -11.39 -10.63 19.78
N ASP A 33 -10.51 -11.57 20.14
CA ASP A 33 -10.03 -11.73 21.50
C ASP A 33 -9.09 -10.56 21.92
N TYR A 34 -8.19 -10.14 21.04
CA TYR A 34 -7.28 -9.02 21.33
C TYR A 34 -8.00 -7.68 21.38
N GLU A 35 -8.93 -7.42 20.47
CA GLU A 35 -9.71 -6.18 20.47
C GLU A 35 -10.59 -6.10 21.73
N GLN A 36 -11.25 -7.21 22.11
CA GLN A 36 -12.04 -7.26 23.34
C GLN A 36 -11.17 -7.08 24.59
N GLN A 37 -9.96 -7.65 24.63
CA GLN A 37 -9.02 -7.43 25.73
C GLN A 37 -8.57 -5.97 25.82
N ILE A 38 -8.33 -5.31 24.69
CA ILE A 38 -8.00 -3.88 24.63
C ILE A 38 -9.19 -3.04 25.10
N GLN A 39 -10.40 -3.31 24.62
CA GLN A 39 -11.62 -2.63 25.07
C GLN A 39 -11.83 -2.77 26.58
N ASN A 40 -11.70 -3.99 27.10
CA ASN A 40 -11.86 -4.25 28.53
C ASN A 40 -10.84 -3.46 29.36
N LYS A 41 -9.59 -3.35 28.88
CA LYS A 41 -8.56 -2.55 29.55
C LYS A 41 -8.81 -1.05 29.48
N ILE A 42 -9.31 -0.53 28.35
CA ILE A 42 -9.71 0.88 28.22
C ILE A 42 -10.84 1.23 29.18
N ILE A 43 -11.85 0.35 29.29
CA ILE A 43 -12.96 0.51 30.24
C ILE A 43 -12.45 0.49 31.68
N GLU A 44 -11.56 -0.44 32.03
CA GLU A 44 -10.95 -0.55 33.36
C GLU A 44 -10.20 0.74 33.73
N VAL A 45 -9.37 1.25 32.82
CA VAL A 45 -8.63 2.51 33.01
C VAL A 45 -9.60 3.69 33.18
N SER A 46 -10.63 3.77 32.35
CA SER A 46 -11.63 4.84 32.42
C SER A 46 -12.38 4.86 33.75
N GLN A 47 -12.71 3.68 34.30
CA GLN A 47 -13.35 3.55 35.61
C GLN A 47 -12.41 3.96 36.76
N ILE A 48 -11.13 3.58 36.70
CA ILE A 48 -10.13 3.99 37.68
C ILE A 48 -9.99 5.52 37.68
N MET A 49 -9.95 6.14 36.50
CA MET A 49 -9.85 7.60 36.39
C MET A 49 -11.08 8.31 36.97
N ALA A 50 -12.29 7.84 36.67
CA ALA A 50 -13.52 8.42 37.23
C ALA A 50 -13.62 8.28 38.76
N ARG A 51 -12.99 7.26 39.36
CA ARG A 51 -12.86 7.14 40.83
C ARG A 51 -11.83 8.13 41.38
N LEU A 52 -10.71 8.31 40.69
CA LEU A 52 -9.64 9.23 41.08
C LEU A 52 -10.12 10.69 41.05
N GLU A 53 -10.86 11.08 40.01
CA GLU A 53 -11.43 12.43 39.88
C GLU A 53 -12.42 12.77 40.99
N ARG A 54 -13.24 11.79 41.43
CA ARG A 54 -14.17 11.97 42.56
C ARG A 54 -13.47 12.02 43.91
N ALA A 55 -12.34 11.35 44.06
CA ALA A 55 -11.56 11.34 45.28
C ALA A 55 -10.68 12.60 45.44
N LEU A 56 -10.22 13.19 44.33
CA LEU A 56 -9.27 14.31 44.30
C LEU A 56 -9.67 15.53 45.15
N PRO A 57 -10.93 16.00 45.14
CA PRO A 57 -11.35 17.17 45.91
C PRO A 57 -11.33 16.95 47.43
N ASN A 58 -11.46 15.69 47.87
CA ASN A 58 -11.57 15.29 49.27
C ASN A 58 -10.25 14.78 49.85
N MET A 59 -9.18 14.71 49.05
CA MET A 59 -7.86 14.29 49.52
C MET A 59 -7.18 15.42 50.30
N ARG A 60 -6.58 15.06 51.45
CA ARG A 60 -5.67 15.98 52.17
C ARG A 60 -4.50 16.36 51.27
N SER A 61 -4.02 17.59 51.38
CA SER A 61 -2.97 18.17 50.51
C SER A 61 -1.70 17.31 50.40
N GLY A 62 -1.31 16.60 51.48
CA GLY A 62 -0.20 15.64 51.44
C GLY A 62 -0.46 14.41 50.57
N ALA A 63 -1.68 13.83 50.65
CA ALA A 63 -2.08 12.69 49.83
C ALA A 63 -2.20 13.08 48.34
N GLN A 64 -2.68 14.28 48.05
CA GLN A 64 -2.77 14.79 46.68
C GLN A 64 -1.38 14.93 46.03
N ARG A 65 -0.38 15.42 46.78
CA ARG A 65 1.01 15.51 46.29
C ARG A 65 1.60 14.13 46.00
N GLN A 66 1.33 13.15 46.86
CA GLN A 66 1.81 11.77 46.66
C GLN A 66 1.15 11.11 45.43
N THR A 67 -0.14 11.35 45.21
CA THR A 67 -0.86 10.85 44.03
C THR A 67 -0.33 11.48 42.74
N ASN A 68 -0.07 12.78 42.73
CA ASN A 68 0.52 13.45 41.57
C ASN A 68 1.93 12.92 41.25
N ALA A 69 2.77 12.69 42.27
CA ALA A 69 4.11 12.14 42.08
C ALA A 69 4.07 10.72 41.47
N LYS A 70 3.16 9.87 41.94
CA LYS A 70 2.96 8.52 41.36
C LYS A 70 2.43 8.57 39.94
N LEU A 71 1.58 9.53 39.63
CA LEU A 71 1.06 9.71 38.29
C LEU A 71 2.16 10.16 37.31
N ASP A 72 3.02 11.11 37.72
CA ASP A 72 4.16 11.54 36.92
C ASP A 72 5.14 10.37 36.68
N GLU A 73 5.34 9.51 37.68
CA GLU A 73 6.12 8.27 37.55
C GLU A 73 5.51 7.34 36.50
N VAL A 74 4.20 7.09 36.56
CA VAL A 74 3.48 6.25 35.58
C VAL A 74 3.54 6.85 34.17
N LEU A 75 3.36 8.17 34.04
CA LEU A 75 3.47 8.87 32.75
C LEU A 75 4.91 8.77 32.19
N SER A 76 5.93 8.85 33.05
CA SER A 76 7.32 8.64 32.63
C SER A 76 7.57 7.21 32.13
N ILE A 77 6.99 6.20 32.80
CA ILE A 77 7.09 4.80 32.38
C ILE A 77 6.37 4.60 31.04
N LEU A 78 5.19 5.17 30.85
CA LEU A 78 4.46 5.11 29.59
C LEU A 78 5.24 5.77 28.45
N ASN A 79 5.78 6.97 28.67
CA ASN A 79 6.59 7.68 27.69
C ASN A 79 7.92 6.96 27.38
N SER A 80 8.51 6.27 28.36
CA SER A 80 9.71 5.43 28.12
C SER A 80 9.39 4.17 27.32
N ARG A 81 8.14 3.70 27.33
CA ARG A 81 7.66 2.52 26.59
C ARG A 81 7.07 2.86 25.22
N THR A 82 6.74 4.12 24.95
CA THR A 82 6.29 4.60 23.62
C THR A 82 7.45 5.03 22.72
N SER A 83 8.69 5.03 23.20
CA SER A 83 9.81 4.90 22.27
C SER A 83 9.66 3.55 21.58
N PRO A 84 9.51 3.51 20.24
CA PRO A 84 9.46 2.25 19.53
C PRO A 84 10.76 1.53 19.85
N ARG A 85 10.68 0.53 20.75
CA ARG A 85 11.75 -0.44 20.88
C ARG A 85 11.89 -1.01 19.47
N PRO A 86 13.10 -1.00 18.86
CA PRO A 86 13.30 -1.73 17.63
C PRO A 86 12.83 -3.14 17.93
N ILE A 87 11.70 -3.51 17.34
CA ILE A 87 11.27 -4.90 17.36
C ILE A 87 12.49 -5.61 16.78
N PRO A 88 13.13 -6.56 17.50
CA PRO A 88 14.08 -7.44 16.85
C PRO A 88 13.32 -7.97 15.66
N GLY A 89 13.74 -7.57 14.46
CA GLY A 89 13.04 -7.99 13.24
C GLY A 89 12.83 -9.49 13.36
N PRO A 90 11.66 -10.02 12.95
CA PRO A 90 11.47 -11.46 12.91
C PRO A 90 12.75 -12.04 12.33
N ALA A 91 13.36 -13.00 13.06
CA ALA A 91 14.55 -13.72 12.57
C ALA A 91 14.25 -14.01 11.11
N PRO A 92 15.13 -13.62 10.15
CA PRO A 92 14.81 -13.64 8.73
C PRO A 92 14.11 -14.96 8.47
N ILE A 93 12.79 -14.90 8.24
CA ILE A 93 12.08 -16.07 7.75
C ILE A 93 12.92 -16.46 6.56
N PRO A 94 13.47 -17.69 6.50
CA PRO A 94 14.27 -18.10 5.36
C PRO A 94 13.46 -17.69 4.15
N GLY A 95 13.96 -16.65 3.46
CA GLY A 95 13.26 -16.12 2.32
C GLY A 95 13.00 -17.33 1.43
N PRO A 96 11.83 -17.40 0.77
CA PRO A 96 11.59 -18.46 -0.19
C PRO A 96 12.88 -18.65 -0.99
N ARG A 97 13.46 -19.85 -0.87
CA ARG A 97 14.70 -20.18 -1.60
C ARG A 97 14.45 -19.69 -3.01
N PRO A 98 15.35 -18.86 -3.59
CA PRO A 98 15.20 -18.45 -4.97
C PRO A 98 14.86 -19.71 -5.74
N GLY A 99 13.66 -19.75 -6.34
CA GLY A 99 13.32 -20.81 -7.27
C GLY A 99 14.45 -20.89 -8.31
N PRO A 100 14.63 -22.04 -8.98
CA PRO A 100 15.66 -22.19 -10.01
C PRO A 100 15.65 -20.94 -10.89
N GLY A 101 16.67 -20.08 -10.70
CA GLY A 101 16.61 -18.70 -11.14
C GLY A 101 16.48 -18.71 -12.64
N HIS A 102 15.37 -18.21 -13.16
CA HIS A 102 15.32 -17.81 -14.55
C HIS A 102 16.48 -16.82 -14.71
N GLY A 103 17.44 -17.15 -15.58
CA GLY A 103 18.57 -16.28 -15.84
C GLY A 103 18.07 -14.92 -16.32
N LEU A 104 18.90 -13.89 -16.16
CA LEU A 104 18.60 -12.57 -16.72
C LEU A 104 18.25 -12.71 -18.20
N VAL A 105 17.16 -12.06 -18.60
CA VAL A 105 16.69 -11.97 -19.98
C VAL A 105 17.00 -10.57 -20.49
N THR A 106 17.71 -10.47 -21.61
CA THR A 106 17.95 -9.16 -22.23
C THR A 106 16.80 -8.82 -23.16
N VAL A 107 16.17 -7.68 -22.94
CA VAL A 107 15.08 -7.17 -23.80
C VAL A 107 15.54 -5.86 -24.44
N THR A 108 15.57 -5.84 -25.76
CA THR A 108 15.91 -4.66 -26.56
C THR A 108 14.71 -4.25 -27.40
N GLY A 109 14.64 -2.99 -27.81
CA GLY A 109 13.50 -2.53 -28.57
C GLY A 109 13.49 -1.05 -28.84
N SER A 110 12.33 -0.57 -29.28
CA SER A 110 12.05 0.85 -29.38
C SER A 110 10.61 1.17 -28.99
N ILE A 111 10.42 2.35 -28.42
CA ILE A 111 9.12 3.01 -28.23
C ILE A 111 9.15 4.24 -29.12
N GLU A 112 8.28 4.29 -30.12
CA GLU A 112 8.40 5.26 -31.20
C GLU A 112 9.82 5.22 -31.82
N ASN A 113 10.55 6.33 -31.73
CA ASN A 113 11.92 6.50 -32.20
C ASN A 113 12.98 6.34 -31.08
N THR A 114 12.57 5.98 -29.86
CA THR A 114 13.47 5.87 -28.71
C THR A 114 13.82 4.41 -28.46
N SER A 115 15.10 4.06 -28.60
CA SER A 115 15.57 2.69 -28.35
C SER A 115 15.79 2.42 -26.87
N PHE A 116 15.59 1.18 -26.44
CA PHE A 116 15.88 0.74 -25.07
C PHE A 116 16.58 -0.63 -25.06
N MET A 117 17.24 -0.92 -23.93
CA MET A 117 17.82 -2.21 -23.60
C MET A 117 17.78 -2.41 -22.09
N PHE A 118 17.18 -3.50 -21.63
CA PHE A 118 17.06 -3.85 -20.21
C PHE A 118 17.49 -5.30 -20.00
N ASP A 119 18.17 -5.56 -18.89
CA ASP A 119 18.40 -6.92 -18.39
C ASP A 119 17.43 -7.14 -17.23
N VAL A 120 16.50 -8.07 -17.41
CA VAL A 120 15.34 -8.22 -16.52
C VAL A 120 15.21 -9.66 -16.03
N VAL A 121 14.62 -9.83 -14.85
CA VAL A 121 14.31 -11.18 -14.33
C VAL A 121 12.93 -11.68 -14.78
N ASP A 122 11.96 -10.78 -14.92
CA ASP A 122 10.59 -11.07 -15.31
C ASP A 122 9.90 -9.85 -15.95
N ALA A 123 8.64 -10.02 -16.35
CA ALA A 123 7.87 -8.97 -17.00
C ALA A 123 7.51 -7.79 -16.08
N ALA A 124 7.43 -7.98 -14.76
CA ALA A 124 7.18 -6.88 -13.84
C ALA A 124 8.43 -5.99 -13.71
N ASP A 125 9.60 -6.60 -13.57
CA ASP A 125 10.89 -5.90 -13.61
C ASP A 125 11.07 -5.11 -14.92
N LEU A 126 10.72 -5.71 -16.05
CA LEU A 126 10.71 -5.03 -17.35
C LEU A 126 9.78 -3.81 -17.40
N ALA A 127 8.54 -3.94 -16.90
CA ALA A 127 7.59 -2.83 -16.87
C ALA A 127 8.12 -1.67 -16.00
N THR A 128 8.66 -1.99 -14.82
CA THR A 128 9.23 -1.01 -13.89
C THR A 128 10.45 -0.32 -14.51
N GLN A 129 11.47 -1.06 -14.95
CA GLN A 129 12.68 -0.46 -15.57
C GLN A 129 12.33 0.40 -16.80
N CYS A 130 11.40 -0.07 -17.64
CA CYS A 130 10.91 0.69 -18.78
C CYS A 130 10.28 2.02 -18.34
N SER A 131 9.39 2.00 -17.35
CA SER A 131 8.67 3.20 -16.91
C SER A 131 9.59 4.24 -16.25
N GLU A 132 10.66 3.80 -15.60
CA GLU A 132 11.64 4.69 -14.97
C GLU A 132 12.62 5.28 -15.99
N ALA A 133 12.92 4.55 -17.06
CA ALA A 133 13.89 4.94 -18.07
C ALA A 133 13.28 5.71 -19.25
N THR A 134 11.96 5.73 -19.39
CA THR A 134 11.27 6.33 -20.53
C THR A 134 10.39 7.50 -20.09
N ASN A 135 10.27 8.49 -20.97
CA ASN A 135 9.33 9.60 -20.82
C ASN A 135 8.70 9.82 -22.19
N VAL A 136 7.56 9.17 -22.38
CA VAL A 136 6.84 9.14 -23.65
C VAL A 136 5.40 9.57 -23.43
N GLY A 137 4.84 10.26 -24.41
CA GLY A 137 3.44 10.66 -24.41
C GLY A 137 2.55 9.55 -24.96
N ASN A 138 1.81 9.87 -26.01
CA ASN A 138 1.02 8.86 -26.73
C ASN A 138 1.95 8.02 -27.60
N VAL A 139 1.82 6.70 -27.48
CA VAL A 139 2.61 5.72 -28.23
C VAL A 139 1.67 4.86 -29.05
N ASP A 140 1.96 4.69 -30.33
CA ASP A 140 1.27 3.77 -31.22
C ASP A 140 2.20 2.70 -31.80
N ASP A 141 3.52 2.94 -31.80
CA ASP A 141 4.51 1.99 -32.30
C ASP A 141 5.49 1.53 -31.20
N ILE A 142 5.57 0.21 -31.01
CA ILE A 142 6.62 -0.42 -30.20
C ILE A 142 7.28 -1.56 -30.98
N SER A 143 8.57 -1.75 -30.73
CA SER A 143 9.31 -2.92 -31.20
C SER A 143 10.04 -3.59 -30.05
N ILE A 144 10.05 -4.92 -30.03
CA ILE A 144 10.58 -5.72 -28.93
C ILE A 144 11.37 -6.90 -29.50
N SER A 145 12.57 -7.12 -28.98
CA SER A 145 13.41 -8.29 -29.21
C SER A 145 13.88 -8.82 -27.87
N VAL A 146 13.79 -10.14 -27.70
CA VAL A 146 14.20 -10.84 -26.48
C VAL A 146 15.42 -11.70 -26.80
N ASN A 147 16.46 -11.63 -25.96
CA ASN A 147 17.73 -12.33 -26.09
C ASN A 147 18.36 -12.19 -27.48
N PHE A 148 18.32 -10.98 -28.04
CA PHE A 148 18.83 -10.65 -29.38
C PHE A 148 18.17 -11.48 -30.52
N GLY A 149 16.97 -11.98 -30.28
CA GLY A 149 16.13 -12.62 -31.29
C GLY A 149 15.58 -11.63 -32.34
N PRO A 150 14.78 -12.12 -33.30
CA PRO A 150 14.13 -11.23 -34.27
C PRO A 150 13.20 -10.24 -33.57
N ALA A 151 13.31 -8.96 -33.92
CA ALA A 151 12.45 -7.93 -33.38
C ALA A 151 11.01 -8.08 -33.92
N GLN A 152 10.04 -8.12 -33.01
CA GLN A 152 8.63 -8.01 -33.35
C GLN A 152 8.20 -6.54 -33.26
N ARG A 153 7.27 -6.14 -34.14
CA ARG A 153 6.69 -4.79 -34.15
C ARG A 153 5.22 -4.88 -33.84
N TYR A 154 4.75 -4.00 -32.98
CA TYR A 154 3.35 -3.88 -32.62
C TYR A 154 2.91 -2.45 -32.87
N HIS A 155 1.81 -2.31 -33.60
CA HIS A 155 1.20 -1.03 -33.95
C HIS A 155 -0.23 -0.99 -33.41
N ASN A 156 -0.59 0.03 -32.65
CA ASN A 156 -1.94 0.24 -32.15
C ASN A 156 -2.75 1.06 -33.15
N SER A 157 -3.30 0.42 -34.18
CA SER A 157 -4.01 1.12 -35.26
C SER A 157 -5.33 1.79 -34.84
N SER A 158 -5.88 1.43 -33.68
CA SER A 158 -7.21 1.87 -33.24
C SER A 158 -7.18 3.01 -32.23
N SER A 159 -6.01 3.32 -31.66
CA SER A 159 -5.84 4.33 -30.61
C SER A 159 -4.34 4.59 -30.39
N TYR A 160 -3.97 4.97 -29.18
CA TYR A 160 -2.60 5.07 -28.68
C TYR A 160 -2.58 4.58 -27.25
N TRP A 161 -1.45 4.02 -26.82
CA TRP A 161 -1.14 3.77 -25.41
C TRP A 161 -0.80 5.09 -24.75
N ARG A 162 -1.44 5.40 -23.61
CA ARG A 162 -1.38 6.72 -23.00
C ARG A 162 -0.26 6.79 -21.96
N GLY A 163 0.84 7.43 -22.35
CA GLY A 163 1.97 7.69 -21.46
C GLY A 163 2.91 6.51 -21.31
N GLU A 164 4.00 6.76 -20.59
CA GLU A 164 5.05 5.78 -20.29
C GLU A 164 4.53 4.49 -19.65
N THR A 165 3.64 4.60 -18.66
CA THR A 165 3.16 3.42 -17.93
C THR A 165 2.36 2.49 -18.84
N GLU A 166 1.43 3.01 -19.64
CA GLU A 166 0.64 2.16 -20.54
C GLU A 166 1.51 1.55 -21.66
N ALA A 167 2.47 2.30 -22.21
CA ALA A 167 3.41 1.77 -23.19
C ALA A 167 4.28 0.66 -22.59
N CYS A 168 4.81 0.86 -21.38
CA CYS A 168 5.70 -0.09 -20.72
C CYS A 168 5.00 -1.38 -20.26
N ILE A 169 3.75 -1.31 -19.78
CA ILE A 169 2.99 -2.54 -19.49
C ILE A 169 2.66 -3.32 -20.77
N GLN A 170 2.48 -2.64 -21.90
CA GLN A 170 2.27 -3.30 -23.20
C GLN A 170 3.54 -3.99 -23.67
N ILE A 171 4.69 -3.35 -23.52
CA ILE A 171 5.99 -3.97 -23.79
C ILE A 171 6.18 -5.21 -22.93
N ALA A 172 5.94 -5.10 -21.61
CA ALA A 172 6.05 -6.22 -20.70
C ALA A 172 5.10 -7.36 -21.06
N SER A 173 3.83 -7.06 -21.32
CA SER A 173 2.82 -8.05 -21.71
C SER A 173 3.18 -8.76 -23.01
N LYS A 174 3.64 -8.04 -24.05
CA LYS A 174 4.06 -8.66 -25.32
C LYS A 174 5.37 -9.43 -25.18
N ALA A 175 6.28 -8.98 -24.33
CA ALA A 175 7.53 -9.69 -24.09
C ALA A 175 7.32 -11.06 -23.44
N ILE A 176 6.22 -11.26 -22.70
CA ILE A 176 5.83 -12.59 -22.19
C ILE A 176 5.61 -13.58 -23.35
N ASP A 177 4.91 -13.16 -24.40
CA ASP A 177 4.70 -13.98 -25.61
C ASP A 177 6.03 -14.32 -26.33
N LEU A 178 7.09 -13.54 -26.07
CA LEU A 178 8.44 -13.71 -26.61
C LEU A 178 9.38 -14.49 -25.68
N GLY A 179 8.88 -14.96 -24.53
CA GLY A 179 9.62 -15.80 -23.60
C GLY A 179 10.22 -15.09 -22.39
N VAL A 180 9.87 -13.81 -22.14
CA VAL A 180 10.12 -13.20 -20.82
C VAL A 180 9.20 -13.88 -19.79
N PRO A 181 9.71 -14.36 -18.65
CA PRO A 181 8.86 -14.95 -17.62
C PRO A 181 7.82 -13.94 -17.10
N PRO A 182 6.56 -14.35 -16.86
CA PRO A 182 5.64 -13.52 -16.07
C PRO A 182 6.17 -13.37 -14.65
N LYS A 183 5.66 -12.37 -13.90
CA LYS A 183 6.06 -12.14 -12.50
C LYS A 183 5.88 -13.41 -11.66
N GLN A 184 6.94 -13.82 -10.97
CA GLN A 184 6.94 -15.01 -10.10
C GLN A 184 7.06 -14.69 -8.60
N SER A 185 7.06 -13.42 -8.23
CA SER A 185 7.29 -12.99 -6.85
C SER A 185 6.23 -13.50 -5.89
N HIS A 186 6.63 -13.65 -4.61
CA HIS A 186 5.73 -13.86 -3.48
C HIS A 186 5.05 -12.57 -2.98
N THR A 187 5.34 -11.43 -3.62
CA THR A 187 4.69 -10.15 -3.36
C THR A 187 3.54 -9.93 -4.33
N TYR A 188 2.47 -9.32 -3.83
CA TYR A 188 1.43 -8.73 -4.67
C TYR A 188 2.00 -7.49 -5.34
N TRP A 189 1.68 -7.31 -6.62
CA TRP A 189 2.18 -6.19 -7.40
C TRP A 189 1.19 -5.86 -8.50
N ALA A 190 1.07 -4.58 -8.79
CA ALA A 190 0.30 -4.10 -9.93
C ALA A 190 0.89 -2.79 -10.43
N MET A 191 0.89 -2.63 -11.75
CA MET A 191 1.21 -1.38 -12.41
C MET A 191 0.11 -1.03 -13.38
N GLY A 192 -0.20 0.26 -13.54
CA GLY A 192 -1.23 0.65 -14.49
C GLY A 192 -1.65 2.09 -14.35
N ARG A 193 -2.89 2.39 -14.74
CA ARG A 193 -3.46 3.73 -14.61
C ARG A 193 -4.92 3.70 -14.15
N ILE A 194 -5.29 4.74 -13.42
CA ILE A 194 -6.67 5.09 -13.09
C ILE A 194 -6.91 6.45 -13.76
N GLU A 195 -7.82 6.52 -14.72
CA GLU A 195 -7.95 7.68 -15.61
C GLU A 195 -6.63 8.01 -16.32
N SER A 196 -6.03 9.16 -16.00
CA SER A 196 -4.74 9.63 -16.48
C SER A 196 -3.63 9.50 -15.42
N SER A 197 -3.95 9.00 -14.23
CA SER A 197 -3.01 8.87 -13.12
C SER A 197 -2.40 7.47 -13.11
N SER A 198 -1.08 7.40 -13.33
CA SER A 198 -0.35 6.13 -13.32
C SER A 198 -0.01 5.69 -11.89
N PHE A 199 0.03 4.39 -11.66
CA PHE A 199 0.38 3.81 -10.37
C PHE A 199 1.32 2.61 -10.52
N LEU A 200 2.08 2.37 -9.45
CA LEU A 200 2.85 1.15 -9.20
C LEU A 200 2.63 0.80 -7.73
N PHE A 201 2.02 -0.35 -7.47
CA PHE A 201 1.77 -0.85 -6.13
C PHE A 201 2.52 -2.15 -5.91
N GLU A 202 3.13 -2.29 -4.74
CA GLU A 202 3.79 -3.54 -4.33
C GLU A 202 3.61 -3.77 -2.84
N GLY A 203 3.27 -5.00 -2.45
CA GLY A 203 3.06 -5.33 -1.04
C GLY A 203 3.09 -6.82 -0.75
N TYR A 204 3.17 -7.17 0.53
CA TYR A 204 3.17 -8.57 0.98
C TYR A 204 1.74 -9.10 1.16
N SER A 205 0.74 -8.24 1.09
CA SER A 205 -0.68 -8.58 1.17
C SER A 205 -1.53 -7.69 0.24
N LEU A 206 -2.70 -8.16 -0.17
CA LEU A 206 -3.68 -7.34 -0.88
C LEU A 206 -4.13 -6.11 -0.06
N ARG A 207 -4.01 -6.17 1.27
CA ARG A 207 -4.25 -5.02 2.15
C ARG A 207 -3.22 -3.91 1.96
N ASP A 208 -1.95 -4.26 1.75
CA ASP A 208 -0.90 -3.27 1.48
C ASP A 208 -1.19 -2.54 0.16
N ILE A 209 -1.63 -3.30 -0.86
CA ILE A 209 -2.08 -2.74 -2.14
C ILE A 209 -3.31 -1.83 -1.94
N MET A 210 -4.28 -2.24 -1.13
CA MET A 210 -5.47 -1.43 -0.82
C MET A 210 -5.10 -0.08 -0.19
N VAL A 211 -4.15 -0.07 0.75
CA VAL A 211 -3.67 1.14 1.42
C VAL A 211 -2.99 2.06 0.41
N GLN A 212 -2.05 1.55 -0.39
CA GLN A 212 -1.34 2.33 -1.41
C GLN A 212 -2.31 2.89 -2.46
N CYS A 213 -3.27 2.10 -2.90
CA CYS A 213 -4.30 2.54 -3.83
C CYS A 213 -5.16 3.67 -3.25
N THR A 214 -5.59 3.56 -2.00
CA THR A 214 -6.40 4.59 -1.35
C THR A 214 -5.61 5.91 -1.19
N GLU A 215 -4.34 5.81 -0.82
CA GLU A 215 -3.44 6.97 -0.74
C GLU A 215 -3.24 7.59 -2.12
N HIS A 216 -2.99 6.79 -3.16
CA HIS A 216 -2.87 7.25 -4.53
C HIS A 216 -4.14 7.96 -5.01
N TYR A 217 -5.32 7.37 -4.79
CA TYR A 217 -6.61 7.96 -5.16
C TYR A 217 -6.78 9.36 -4.55
N SER A 218 -6.44 9.52 -3.27
CA SER A 218 -6.52 10.81 -2.58
C SER A 218 -5.49 11.82 -3.11
N ASN A 219 -4.23 11.39 -3.28
CA ASN A 219 -3.13 12.24 -3.70
C ASN A 219 -3.29 12.73 -5.15
N ALA A 220 -3.72 11.85 -6.06
CA ALA A 220 -4.04 12.17 -7.44
C ALA A 220 -5.36 12.94 -7.58
N ARG A 221 -6.11 13.14 -6.47
CA ARG A 221 -7.41 13.82 -6.43
C ARG A 221 -8.40 13.22 -7.42
N LEU A 222 -8.41 11.89 -7.49
CA LEU A 222 -9.32 11.16 -8.35
C LEU A 222 -10.75 11.40 -7.87
N GLY A 223 -11.64 11.66 -8.82
CA GLY A 223 -13.05 11.90 -8.56
C GLY A 223 -13.89 10.76 -9.13
N ASN A 224 -14.64 11.08 -10.19
CA ASN A 224 -15.34 10.08 -10.98
C ASN A 224 -14.33 9.33 -11.83
N VAL A 225 -14.26 8.02 -11.66
CA VAL A 225 -13.42 7.11 -12.45
C VAL A 225 -14.32 6.20 -13.29
N ASP A 226 -14.03 6.07 -14.56
CA ASP A 226 -14.65 5.13 -15.50
C ASP A 226 -13.63 4.27 -16.26
N ASP A 227 -12.34 4.63 -16.29
CA ASP A 227 -11.29 3.85 -16.93
C ASP A 227 -10.19 3.41 -15.95
N ILE A 228 -9.94 2.09 -15.88
CA ILE A 228 -8.85 1.50 -15.11
C ILE A 228 -8.10 0.50 -15.99
N VAL A 229 -6.77 0.59 -16.02
CA VAL A 229 -5.89 -0.39 -16.65
C VAL A 229 -4.97 -0.96 -15.59
N VAL A 230 -4.87 -2.29 -15.49
CA VAL A 230 -4.07 -3.00 -14.50
C VAL A 230 -3.23 -4.06 -15.18
N PHE A 231 -1.92 -4.03 -14.96
CA PHE A 231 -0.99 -5.09 -15.28
C PHE A 231 -0.51 -5.73 -13.97
N ASP A 232 -0.77 -7.02 -13.77
CA ASP A 232 -0.41 -7.78 -12.57
C ASP A 232 0.96 -8.47 -12.68
N GLY A 233 1.71 -8.18 -13.75
CA GLY A 233 2.97 -8.85 -14.06
C GLY A 233 2.81 -10.08 -14.95
N SER A 234 1.57 -10.46 -15.28
CA SER A 234 1.24 -11.59 -16.17
C SER A 234 0.30 -11.18 -17.30
N ALA A 235 -0.71 -10.37 -17.01
CA ALA A 235 -1.73 -9.97 -17.97
C ALA A 235 -2.18 -8.52 -17.74
N ILE A 236 -2.60 -7.88 -18.83
CA ILE A 236 -3.25 -6.57 -18.78
C ILE A 236 -4.76 -6.79 -18.72
N ASN A 237 -5.40 -6.21 -17.71
CA ASN A 237 -6.85 -6.13 -17.58
C ASN A 237 -7.27 -4.66 -17.73
N VAL A 238 -8.30 -4.42 -18.54
CA VAL A 238 -8.87 -3.09 -18.78
C VAL A 238 -10.32 -3.13 -18.33
N GLU A 239 -10.66 -2.24 -17.41
CA GLU A 239 -11.99 -2.11 -16.83
C GLU A 239 -12.57 -0.76 -17.22
N HIS A 240 -13.73 -0.79 -17.86
CA HIS A 240 -14.44 0.41 -18.31
C HIS A 240 -15.88 0.42 -17.80
N ASN A 241 -16.29 1.50 -17.12
CA ASN A 241 -17.66 1.68 -16.65
C ASN A 241 -18.47 2.56 -17.61
N SER A 242 -19.08 1.94 -18.63
CA SER A 242 -19.84 2.67 -19.65
C SER A 242 -21.17 3.27 -19.18
N SER A 243 -21.65 2.87 -17.98
CA SER A 243 -23.00 3.20 -17.50
C SER A 243 -23.02 4.17 -16.32
N SER A 244 -21.87 4.41 -15.67
CA SER A 244 -21.75 5.27 -14.49
C SER A 244 -20.27 5.55 -14.21
N TYR A 245 -19.94 5.97 -12.99
CA TYR A 245 -18.59 6.16 -12.50
C TYR A 245 -18.42 5.45 -11.15
N TRP A 246 -17.22 4.96 -10.89
CA TRP A 246 -16.77 4.64 -9.54
C TRP A 246 -16.41 5.95 -8.84
N ARG A 247 -17.05 6.21 -7.69
CA ARG A 247 -17.06 7.55 -7.05
C ARG A 247 -16.25 7.65 -5.77
N ASN A 248 -15.70 6.53 -5.31
CA ASN A 248 -14.92 6.49 -4.09
C ASN A 248 -13.73 5.54 -4.26
N SER A 249 -12.71 5.74 -3.42
CA SER A 249 -11.50 4.95 -3.43
C SER A 249 -11.76 3.46 -3.18
N GLY A 250 -12.76 3.11 -2.36
CA GLY A 250 -13.10 1.72 -2.06
C GLY A 250 -13.48 0.95 -3.33
N ASP A 251 -14.39 1.49 -4.13
CA ASP A 251 -14.84 0.84 -5.38
C ASP A 251 -13.68 0.70 -6.38
N VAL A 252 -12.91 1.77 -6.58
CA VAL A 252 -11.77 1.78 -7.52
C VAL A 252 -10.69 0.79 -7.09
N CYS A 253 -10.31 0.80 -5.82
CA CYS A 253 -9.25 -0.07 -5.31
C CYS A 253 -9.68 -1.54 -5.24
N ASN A 254 -10.97 -1.82 -5.01
CA ASN A 254 -11.50 -3.18 -5.09
C ASN A 254 -11.34 -3.77 -6.51
N ILE A 255 -11.57 -2.96 -7.56
CA ILE A 255 -11.39 -3.41 -8.95
C ILE A 255 -9.93 -3.74 -9.22
N ILE A 256 -9.00 -2.90 -8.75
CA ILE A 256 -7.56 -3.17 -8.90
C ILE A 256 -7.19 -4.49 -8.21
N ILE A 257 -7.62 -4.67 -6.96
CA ILE A 257 -7.32 -5.90 -6.20
C ILE A 257 -7.90 -7.14 -6.85
N GLN A 258 -9.10 -7.08 -7.41
CA GLN A 258 -9.72 -8.20 -8.14
C GLN A 258 -8.93 -8.61 -9.39
N ASN A 259 -8.12 -7.70 -9.93
CA ASN A 259 -7.29 -7.91 -11.10
C ASN A 259 -5.85 -8.35 -10.77
N ILE A 260 -5.50 -8.53 -9.48
CA ILE A 260 -4.20 -9.06 -9.04
C ILE A 260 -4.36 -10.55 -8.69
N ARG A 261 -3.49 -11.38 -9.26
CA ARG A 261 -3.47 -12.84 -9.05
C ARG A 261 -2.40 -13.28 -8.06
#